data_AF-A0A353T4Y8-F1
#
_entry.id   AF-A0A353T4Y8-F1
#
_cell.length_a   1.000
_cell.length_b   1.000
_cell.length_c   1.000
_cell.angle_alpha   90.00
_cell.angle_beta   90.00
_cell.angle_gamma   90.00
#
_symmetry.space_group_name_H-M   'P 1'
#
loop_
_entity.id
_entity.type
_entity.pdbx_description
1 polymer ?
#
loop_
_entity_poly.entity_id
_entity_poly.type
_entity_poly.pdbx_seq_one_letter_code
_entity_poly.pdbx_strand_id
1 'polypeptide(L)' 'MLEIFIVLFLTAADRITKYLAVHYLKPLQSVPIWKGVFSLTYVENRGAAFGILQNKRWFLIVLPLVIIAAIVIYL' A
#
# COMPACT_ATOMS: atom_id res chain seq x y z
N MET A 1 -4.84 3.94 -23.38
CA MET A 1 -6.17 4.02 -22.73
C MET A 1 -6.36 2.91 -21.72
N LEU A 2 -6.09 1.65 -22.06
CA LEU A 2 -6.17 0.50 -21.16
C LEU A 2 -5.32 0.67 -19.88
N GLU A 3 -4.14 1.26 -20.02
CA GLU A 3 -3.17 1.50 -18.94
C GLU A 3 -3.76 2.38 -17.84
N ILE A 4 -4.49 3.43 -18.24
CA ILE A 4 -5.16 4.35 -17.32
C ILE A 4 -6.26 3.60 -16.53
N PHE A 5 -7.02 2.74 -17.20
CA PHE A 5 -8.01 1.89 -16.54
C PHE A 5 -7.37 0.94 -15.52
N ILE A 6 -6.24 0.33 -15.88
CA ILE A 6 -5.50 -0.56 -14.96
C ILE A 6 -5.02 0.22 -13.72
N VAL A 7 -4.42 1.40 -13.91
CA VAL A 7 -3.94 2.24 -12.80
C VAL A 7 -5.10 2.64 -11.87
N LEU A 8 -6.23 3.09 -12.43
CA LEU A 8 -7.41 3.46 -11.66
C LEU A 8 -7.99 2.26 -10.90
N PHE A 9 -8.13 1.12 -11.56
CA PHE A 9 -8.64 -0.10 -10.95
C PHE A 9 -7.76 -0.57 -9.79
N LEU A 10 -6.44 -0.66 -10.00
CA LEU A 10 -5.50 -1.10 -8.96
C LEU A 10 -5.45 -0.12 -7.78
N THR A 11 -5.50 1.19 -8.05
CA THR A 11 -5.53 2.21 -6.99
C THR A 11 -6.83 2.13 -6.18
N ALA A 12 -7.97 1.92 -6.84
CA ALA A 12 -9.24 1.74 -6.15
C ALA A 12 -9.24 0.45 -5.30
N ALA A 13 -8.76 -0.67 -5.85
CA ALA A 13 -8.64 -1.93 -5.15
C ALA A 13 -7.70 -1.82 -3.92
N ASP A 14 -6.55 -1.15 -4.03
CA ASP A 14 -5.64 -0.89 -2.90
C ASP A 14 -6.33 -0.07 -1.79
N ARG A 15 -7.08 0.97 -2.14
CA ARG A 15 -7.78 1.80 -1.16
C ARG A 15 -8.91 1.06 -0.47
N ILE A 16 -9.71 0.31 -1.24
CA ILE A 16 -10.81 -0.49 -0.71
C ILE A 16 -10.26 -1.57 0.23
N THR A 17 -9.25 -2.33 -0.18
CA THR A 17 -8.66 -3.39 0.67
C THR A 17 -8.07 -2.83 1.96
N LYS A 18 -7.39 -1.68 1.94
CA LYS A 18 -6.91 -1.01 3.16
C LYS A 18 -8.02 -0.52 4.07
N TYR A 19 -9.11 0.02 3.51
CA TYR A 19 -10.29 0.40 4.28
C TYR A 19 -10.90 -0.80 5.00
N LEU A 20 -11.09 -1.92 4.27
CA LEU A 20 -11.56 -3.18 4.83
C LEU A 20 -10.60 -3.70 5.91
N ALA A 21 -9.28 -3.63 5.71
CA ALA A 21 -8.31 -4.05 6.72
C ALA A 21 -8.44 -3.24 8.03
N VAL A 22 -8.66 -1.93 7.95
CA VAL A 22 -8.89 -1.10 9.15
C VAL A 22 -10.18 -1.51 9.87
N HIS A 23 -11.25 -1.86 9.14
CA HIS A 23 -12.56 -2.15 9.75
C HIS A 23 -12.67 -3.58 10.27
N TYR A 24 -12.11 -4.55 9.55
CA TYR A 24 -12.29 -5.98 9.82
C TYR A 24 -11.05 -6.65 10.41
N LEU A 25 -9.84 -6.23 10.05
CA LEU A 25 -8.61 -6.86 10.54
C LEU A 25 -8.04 -6.16 11.78
N LYS A 26 -8.12 -4.83 11.89
CA LYS A 26 -7.59 -4.10 13.06
C LYS A 26 -8.14 -4.61 14.41
N PRO A 27 -9.44 -4.93 14.56
CA PRO A 27 -9.97 -5.48 15.81
C PRO A 27 -9.49 -6.91 16.09
N LEU A 28 -9.24 -7.70 15.04
CA LEU A 28 -8.88 -9.12 15.14
C LEU A 28 -7.36 -9.36 15.15
N GLN A 29 -6.57 -8.36 14.76
CA GLN A 29 -5.12 -8.37 14.53
C GLN A 29 -4.66 -9.30 13.39
N SER A 30 -5.05 -10.58 13.39
CA SER A 30 -4.63 -11.57 12.38
C SER A 30 -5.71 -12.62 12.12
N VAL A 31 -5.98 -12.89 10.84
CA VAL A 31 -6.94 -13.92 10.39
C VAL A 31 -6.22 -14.93 9.49
N PRO A 32 -6.05 -16.19 9.91
CA PRO A 32 -5.45 -17.23 9.07
C PRO A 32 -6.42 -17.66 7.97
N ILE A 33 -5.96 -17.60 6.71
CA ILE A 33 -6.71 -18.08 5.54
C ILE A 33 -6.32 -19.52 5.22
N TRP A 34 -5.00 -19.79 5.24
CA TRP A 34 -4.43 -21.13 5.19
C TRP A 34 -3.48 -21.28 6.36
N LYS A 35 -3.90 -22.09 7.35
CA LYS A 35 -3.14 -22.33 8.57
C LYS A 35 -1.69 -22.74 8.27
N GLY A 36 -0.74 -21.95 8.78
CA GLY A 36 0.70 -22.18 8.62
C GLY A 36 1.31 -21.67 7.32
N VAL A 37 0.52 -21.12 6.39
CA VAL A 37 1.01 -20.63 5.09
C VAL A 37 0.64 -19.17 4.85
N PHE A 38 -0.62 -18.79 5.07
CA PHE A 38 -1.12 -17.47 4.73
C PHE A 38 -2.12 -16.93 5.75
N SER A 39 -1.86 -15.71 6.23
CA SER A 39 -2.75 -14.96 7.11
C SER A 39 -2.86 -13.51 6.66
N LEU A 40 -4.03 -12.92 6.87
CA LEU A 40 -4.25 -11.49 6.74
C LEU A 40 -4.00 -10.84 8.11
N THR A 41 -2.95 -10.04 8.21
CA THR A 41 -2.55 -9.39 9.46
C THR A 41 -2.57 -7.87 9.28
N TYR A 42 -3.22 -7.18 10.21
CA TYR A 42 -3.21 -5.72 10.21
C TYR A 42 -1.88 -5.18 10.75
N VAL A 43 -1.18 -4.38 9.95
CA VAL A 43 0.09 -3.77 10.34
C VAL A 43 0.13 -2.32 9.84
N GLU A 44 0.57 -1.40 10.70
CA GLU A 44 0.84 -0.01 10.33
C GLU A 44 2.35 0.19 10.09
N ASN A 45 2.78 0.28 8.83
CA ASN A 45 4.18 0.56 8.50
C ASN A 45 4.44 2.08 8.45
N ARG A 46 5.27 2.59 9.38
CA ARG A 46 5.70 4.00 9.45
C ARG A 46 7.01 4.29 8.71
N GLY A 47 7.61 3.28 8.09
CA GLY A 47 8.81 3.36 7.24
C GLY A 47 8.54 2.78 5.85
N ALA A 48 9.62 2.45 5.13
CA ALA A 48 9.59 1.72 3.88
C ALA A 48 9.77 0.20 4.11
N ALA A 49 10.36 -0.51 3.15
CA ALA A 49 10.68 -1.94 3.30
C ALA A 49 11.59 -2.18 4.51
N PHE A 50 11.36 -3.28 5.24
CA PHE A 50 12.10 -3.62 6.47
C PHE A 50 12.08 -2.52 7.55
N GLY A 51 11.14 -1.58 7.47
CA GLY A 51 11.08 -0.45 8.40
C GLY A 51 12.25 0.53 8.26
N ILE A 52 12.95 0.58 7.13
CA ILE A 52 13.93 1.66 6.90
C ILE A 52 13.22 3.01 6.80
N LEU A 53 13.93 4.10 7.11
CA LEU A 53 13.40 5.48 7.03
C LEU A 53 12.14 5.73 7.88
N GLN A 54 12.03 5.09 9.05
CA GLN A 54 10.89 5.31 9.95
C GLN A 54 10.71 6.79 10.29
N ASN A 55 9.44 7.23 10.32
CA ASN A 55 9.05 8.60 10.63
C ASN A 55 9.58 9.66 9.64
N LYS A 56 10.23 9.27 8.54
CA LYS A 56 10.64 10.18 7.45
C LYS A 56 9.49 10.37 6.44
N ARG A 57 8.31 10.74 6.94
CA ARG A 57 7.06 10.82 6.16
C ARG A 57 7.20 11.66 4.88
N TRP A 58 7.80 12.84 4.98
CA TRP A 58 7.95 13.72 3.82
C TRP A 58 8.86 13.13 2.75
N PHE A 59 9.95 12.46 3.13
CA PHE A 59 10.81 11.77 2.19
C PHE A 59 10.04 10.67 1.44
N LEU A 60 9.26 9.86 2.18
CA LEU A 60 8.48 8.75 1.62
C LEU A 60 7.26 9.21 0.79
N ILE A 61 6.85 10.47 0.88
CA ILE A 61 5.79 11.06 0.03
C ILE A 61 6.39 11.74 -1.20
N VAL A 62 7.38 12.60 -1.01
CA VAL A 62 7.94 13.43 -2.08
C VAL A 62 8.68 12.59 -3.10
N LEU A 63 9.48 11.60 -2.67
CA LEU A 63 10.29 10.79 -3.58
C LEU A 63 9.43 10.02 -4.61
N PRO A 64 8.38 9.25 -4.22
CA PRO A 64 7.51 8.61 -5.21
C PRO A 64 6.80 9.60 -6.13
N LEU A 65 6.38 10.76 -5.63
CA LEU A 65 5.74 11.79 -6.48
C LEU A 65 6.69 12.32 -7.55
N VAL A 66 7.95 12.61 -7.19
CA VAL A 66 8.99 13.04 -8.14
C VAL A 66 9.27 11.94 -9.17
N ILE A 67 9.37 10.68 -8.74
CA ILE A 67 9.59 9.54 -9.64
C ILE A 67 8.41 9.40 -10.62
N ILE A 68 7.16 9.45 -10.14
CA ILE A 68 5.97 9.38 -11.00
C ILE A 68 5.96 10.54 -12.00
N ALA A 69 6.23 11.76 -11.56
CA ALA A 69 6.29 12.93 -12.44
C ALA A 69 7.39 12.78 -13.51
N ALA A 70 8.58 12.31 -13.14
CA ALA A 70 9.67 12.07 -14.07
C ALA A 70 9.31 11.00 -15.11
N ILE A 71 8.66 9.90 -14.68
CA ILE A 71 8.18 8.85 -15.60
C ILE A 71 7.14 9.42 -16.57
N VAL A 72 6.18 10.21 -16.08
CA VAL A 72 5.13 10.81 -16.91
C VAL A 72 5.69 11.85 -17.89
N ILE A 73 6.74 12.59 -17.52
CA ILE A 73 7.40 13.55 -18.42
C ILE A 73 8.27 12.85 -19.47
N TYR A 74 8.88 11.72 -19.12
CA TYR A 74 9.76 10.96 -20.00
C TYR A 74 8.99 10.16 -21.07
N LEU A 75 7.83 9.61 -20.71
CA LEU A 75 6.92 8.89 -21.61
C LEU A 75 6.17 9.84 -22.53
#